data_AF-A0A445ATN6-F1
#
_entry.id   AF-A0A445ATN6-F1
#
_cell.length_a   1.000
_cell.length_b   1.000
_cell.length_c   1.000
_cell.angle_alpha   90.00
_cell.angle_beta   90.00
_cell.angle_gamma   90.00
#
_symmetry.space_group_name_H-M   'P 1'
#
loop_
_entity.id
_entity.type
_entity.pdbx_description
1 polymer ?
#
loop_
_entity_poly.entity_id
_entity_poly.type
_entity_poly.pdbx_seq_one_letter_code
_entity_poly.pdbx_strand_id
1 'polypeptide(L)'
;MASLHTTITALFPSIQTPRSLLTHPKPILNLSLSTTTFPSLSLKLTRPRHSAGSLGARMVSTAAASYALALADIAKSNNTLDATTTDIEKIDEIFSDPQVFDFFANPTVDAELKKKLVDEIATSSSFQSHTRNFLNILVDAKRIGLVKEIAKEYEFVYNTLTDTEMAVVSSVVKLESQHLAQIAKQVQKLTGAKNVRIKTVIDPSLVAGFTVRYGNSGSKLIDMSVKKQLEEIAAQLDLGDIKLNE
;
A
#
# COMPACT_ATOMS: atom_id res chain seq x y z
N MET A 1 17.03 -38.25 68.69
CA MET A 1 16.27 -39.38 68.11
C MET A 1 16.62 -39.47 66.63
N ALA A 2 17.36 -40.53 66.26
CA ALA A 2 17.68 -41.07 64.93
C ALA A 2 18.44 -40.13 63.94
N SER A 3 19.75 -40.29 63.73
CA SER A 3 20.49 -41.30 62.90
C SER A 3 20.47 -40.93 61.40
N LEU A 4 21.55 -40.38 60.80
CA LEU A 4 22.84 -40.99 60.36
C LEU A 4 22.76 -41.76 59.03
N HIS A 5 23.84 -41.58 58.23
CA HIS A 5 24.37 -42.45 57.16
C HIS A 5 23.66 -42.37 55.78
N THR A 6 24.29 -42.34 54.58
CA THR A 6 25.66 -42.68 54.12
C THR A 6 25.91 -42.19 52.67
N THR A 7 27.15 -41.80 52.41
CA THR A 7 27.93 -41.60 51.16
C THR A 7 28.09 -42.87 50.30
N ILE A 8 28.41 -42.76 48.99
CA ILE A 8 29.21 -43.69 48.13
C ILE A 8 29.30 -42.97 46.76
N THR A 9 30.39 -42.43 46.21
CA THR A 9 31.82 -42.80 46.02
C THR A 9 32.08 -43.98 45.08
N ALA A 10 32.42 -43.62 43.82
CA ALA A 10 33.43 -44.13 42.87
C ALA A 10 33.87 -45.62 42.84
N LEU A 11 34.17 -46.13 41.62
CA LEU A 11 35.27 -47.06 41.20
C LEU A 11 34.86 -47.76 39.86
N PHE A 12 35.41 -47.44 38.68
CA PHE A 12 36.62 -48.01 37.99
C PHE A 12 36.60 -49.55 37.76
N PRO A 13 37.33 -50.18 36.78
CA PRO A 13 38.18 -49.67 35.68
C PRO A 13 38.08 -50.44 34.31
N SER A 14 38.95 -49.99 33.39
CA SER A 14 39.52 -50.49 32.12
C SER A 14 39.66 -52.00 31.85
N ILE A 15 39.74 -52.41 30.56
CA ILE A 15 40.92 -53.07 29.91
C ILE A 15 40.65 -53.54 28.44
N GLN A 16 41.54 -53.07 27.56
CA GLN A 16 42.20 -53.62 26.36
C GLN A 16 41.49 -54.20 25.12
N THR A 17 42.06 -53.73 23.99
CA THR A 17 42.06 -54.18 22.58
C THR A 17 42.52 -55.63 22.35
N PRO A 18 42.31 -56.18 21.13
CA PRO A 18 43.44 -56.29 20.20
C PRO A 18 43.15 -56.06 18.70
N ARG A 19 44.25 -55.84 17.97
CA ARG A 19 44.49 -55.70 16.52
C ARG A 19 44.11 -56.93 15.68
N SER A 20 43.66 -56.69 14.45
CA SER A 20 44.16 -57.32 13.19
C SER A 20 43.68 -56.47 11.99
N LEU A 21 44.56 -55.76 11.26
CA LEU A 21 45.21 -56.16 10.00
C LEU A 21 44.31 -56.96 9.05
N LEU A 22 43.91 -56.35 7.93
CA LEU A 22 43.93 -56.95 6.59
C LEU A 22 43.66 -55.90 5.50
N THR A 23 44.27 -56.16 4.36
CA THR A 23 44.62 -55.27 3.24
C THR A 23 43.66 -55.42 2.05
N HIS A 24 43.80 -54.50 1.08
CA HIS A 24 43.38 -54.56 -0.34
C HIS A 24 42.05 -53.83 -0.72
N PRO A 25 41.82 -53.57 -2.02
CA PRO A 25 42.22 -52.34 -2.70
C PRO A 25 41.01 -51.54 -3.22
N LYS A 26 41.23 -50.29 -3.63
CA LYS A 26 40.23 -49.45 -4.30
C LYS A 26 39.81 -50.08 -5.64
N PRO A 27 38.51 -50.21 -5.96
CA PRO A 27 38.08 -50.30 -7.35
C PRO A 27 37.91 -48.88 -7.92
N ILE A 28 38.72 -48.57 -8.92
CA ILE A 28 38.48 -47.46 -9.85
C ILE A 28 37.33 -47.91 -10.75
N LEU A 29 36.14 -47.35 -10.54
CA LEU A 29 35.03 -47.52 -11.47
C LEU A 29 35.20 -46.51 -12.61
N ASN A 30 35.88 -46.95 -13.67
CA ASN A 30 35.77 -46.35 -15.00
C ASN A 30 34.35 -46.62 -15.51
N LEU A 31 33.49 -45.60 -15.49
CA LEU A 31 32.24 -45.61 -16.24
C LEU A 31 32.43 -44.81 -17.52
N SER A 32 32.56 -45.53 -18.63
CA SER A 32 32.44 -44.98 -19.98
C SER A 32 31.04 -44.39 -20.15
N LEU A 33 30.95 -43.09 -20.40
CA LEU A 33 29.70 -42.47 -20.83
C LEU A 33 29.44 -42.85 -22.29
N SER A 34 28.54 -43.79 -22.52
CA SER A 34 27.86 -43.92 -23.80
C SER A 34 26.88 -42.77 -23.96
N THR A 35 27.12 -41.95 -24.97
CA THR A 35 26.22 -40.89 -25.42
C THR A 35 24.90 -41.51 -25.86
N THR A 36 23.86 -41.37 -25.05
CA THR A 36 22.48 -41.63 -25.46
C THR A 36 21.65 -40.36 -25.30
N THR A 37 21.09 -39.96 -26.44
CA THR A 37 20.23 -38.82 -26.68
C THR A 37 18.98 -38.92 -25.82
N PHE A 38 18.87 -38.12 -24.76
CA PHE A 38 17.62 -37.97 -24.02
C PHE A 38 16.68 -37.03 -24.80
N PRO A 39 15.41 -37.42 -25.04
CA PRO A 39 14.44 -36.49 -25.59
C PRO A 39 14.12 -35.42 -24.54
N SER A 40 13.97 -34.17 -24.99
CA SER A 40 13.69 -33.02 -24.14
C SER A 40 12.32 -33.12 -23.49
N LEU A 41 12.26 -33.57 -22.24
CA LEU A 41 11.08 -33.47 -21.40
C LEU A 41 10.97 -32.02 -20.88
N SER A 42 10.18 -31.20 -21.57
CA SER A 42 9.79 -29.87 -21.07
C SER A 42 8.78 -30.03 -19.94
N LEU A 43 9.27 -30.03 -18.70
CA LEU A 43 8.43 -29.91 -17.51
C LEU A 43 7.89 -28.47 -17.43
N LYS A 44 6.64 -28.29 -17.85
CA LYS A 44 5.91 -27.03 -17.69
C LYS A 44 5.59 -26.85 -16.21
N LEU A 45 6.45 -26.12 -15.50
CA LEU A 45 6.27 -25.79 -14.09
C LEU A 45 5.11 -24.79 -13.95
N THR A 46 3.89 -25.30 -13.87
CA THR A 46 2.73 -24.49 -13.48
C THR A 46 2.86 -24.19 -11.98
N ARG A 47 3.48 -23.05 -11.67
CA ARG A 47 3.43 -22.49 -10.31
C ARG A 47 1.96 -22.17 -9.99
N PRO A 48 1.44 -22.55 -8.81
CA PRO A 48 0.11 -22.14 -8.41
C PRO A 48 0.11 -20.61 -8.31
N ARG A 49 -0.63 -19.96 -9.21
CA ARG A 49 -1.00 -18.56 -9.02
C ARG A 49 -1.91 -18.53 -7.80
N HIS A 50 -1.42 -18.00 -6.69
CA HIS A 50 -2.32 -17.45 -5.70
C HIS A 50 -3.24 -16.49 -6.43
N SER A 51 -4.53 -16.83 -6.52
CA SER A 51 -5.55 -15.89 -6.97
C SER A 51 -5.71 -14.86 -5.85
N ALA A 52 -4.83 -13.86 -5.85
CA ALA A 52 -5.17 -12.58 -5.27
C ALA A 52 -6.46 -12.14 -5.97
N GLY A 53 -7.54 -12.07 -5.19
CA GLY A 53 -8.86 -11.74 -5.68
C GLY A 53 -8.80 -10.51 -6.58
N SER A 54 -9.57 -10.55 -7.66
CA SER A 54 -9.77 -9.45 -8.58
C SER A 54 -10.35 -8.24 -7.86
N LEU A 55 -9.51 -7.45 -7.20
CA LEU A 55 -9.79 -6.05 -6.96
C LEU A 55 -9.53 -5.36 -8.29
N GLY A 56 -10.62 -5.09 -9.01
CA GLY A 56 -10.61 -4.25 -10.19
C GLY A 56 -10.10 -2.86 -9.83
N ALA A 57 -8.79 -2.68 -9.91
CA ALA A 57 -8.12 -1.41 -9.76
C ALA A 57 -6.84 -1.44 -10.60
N ARG A 58 -6.56 -0.33 -11.28
CA ARG A 58 -5.41 -0.11 -12.17
C ARG A 58 -4.17 -0.84 -11.67
N MET A 59 -3.67 -1.83 -12.42
CA MET A 59 -2.35 -2.41 -12.17
C MET A 59 -1.28 -1.40 -12.64
N VAL A 60 -1.10 -0.32 -11.88
CA VAL A 60 0.09 0.53 -11.97
C VAL A 60 1.15 -0.20 -11.16
N SER A 61 2.08 -0.87 -11.83
CA SER A 61 3.17 -1.60 -11.19
C SER A 61 4.28 -0.63 -10.73
N THR A 62 3.94 0.36 -9.91
CA THR A 62 4.92 1.24 -9.27
C THR A 62 5.42 0.59 -7.99
N ALA A 63 6.68 0.87 -7.64
CA ALA A 63 7.23 0.45 -6.35
C ALA A 63 6.39 1.00 -5.20
N ALA A 64 5.93 2.25 -5.30
CA ALA A 64 5.09 2.92 -4.31
C ALA A 64 3.77 2.16 -4.05
N ALA A 65 3.05 1.76 -5.10
CA ALA A 65 1.81 0.99 -4.97
C ALA A 65 2.03 -0.36 -4.26
N SER A 66 3.16 -1.03 -4.52
CA SER A 66 3.50 -2.30 -3.87
C SER A 66 3.76 -2.12 -2.37
N TYR A 67 4.45 -1.05 -1.97
CA TYR A 67 4.67 -0.70 -0.57
C TYR A 67 3.37 -0.30 0.14
N ALA A 68 2.52 0.49 -0.52
CA ALA A 68 1.23 0.90 0.00
C ALA A 68 0.32 -0.30 0.27
N LEU A 69 0.24 -1.25 -0.67
CA LEU A 69 -0.50 -2.50 -0.51
C LEU A 69 0.03 -3.32 0.68
N ALA A 70 1.35 -3.49 0.77
CA ALA A 70 1.96 -4.24 1.87
C ALA A 70 1.66 -3.60 3.24
N LEU A 71 1.71 -2.28 3.34
CA LEU A 71 1.37 -1.56 4.56
C LEU A 71 -0.12 -1.72 4.91
N ALA A 72 -1.01 -1.61 3.92
CA ALA A 72 -2.45 -1.79 4.10
C ALA A 72 -2.81 -3.22 4.54
N ASP A 73 -2.13 -4.24 4.00
CA ASP A 73 -2.31 -5.65 4.39
C ASP A 73 -1.90 -5.89 5.85
N ILE A 74 -0.81 -5.28 6.31
CA ILE A 74 -0.38 -5.35 7.71
C ILE A 74 -1.40 -4.62 8.61
N ALA A 75 -1.81 -3.41 8.23
CA ALA A 75 -2.78 -2.64 8.98
C ALA A 75 -4.14 -3.35 9.08
N LYS A 76 -4.57 -4.03 8.01
CA LYS A 76 -5.77 -4.88 7.99
C LYS A 76 -5.63 -6.08 8.92
N SER A 77 -4.49 -6.76 8.88
CA SER A 77 -4.22 -7.92 9.75
C SER A 77 -4.23 -7.54 11.23
N ASN A 78 -3.75 -6.34 11.55
CA ASN A 78 -3.71 -5.79 12.91
C ASN A 78 -5.01 -5.08 13.31
N ASN A 79 -6.02 -4.98 12.43
CA ASN A 79 -7.24 -4.19 12.63
C ASN A 79 -6.98 -2.71 13.02
N THR A 80 -5.88 -2.13 12.52
CA THR A 80 -5.45 -0.75 12.82
C THR A 80 -5.50 0.13 11.58
N LEU A 81 -6.42 -0.16 10.64
CA LEU A 81 -6.54 0.56 9.36
C LEU A 81 -6.72 2.06 9.56
N ASP A 82 -7.68 2.49 10.38
CA ASP A 82 -7.97 3.92 10.58
C ASP A 82 -6.83 4.66 11.30
N ALA A 83 -6.20 4.01 12.28
CA ALA A 83 -5.03 4.55 12.97
C ALA A 83 -3.85 4.71 12.00
N THR A 84 -3.61 3.71 11.15
CA THR A 84 -2.54 3.75 10.15
C THR A 84 -2.79 4.82 9.09
N THR A 85 -4.05 5.02 8.68
CA THR A 85 -4.42 6.12 7.77
C THR A 85 -4.13 7.48 8.38
N THR A 86 -4.46 7.67 9.66
CA THR A 86 -4.15 8.92 10.38
C THR A 86 -2.63 9.14 10.48
N ASP A 87 -1.85 8.08 10.70
CA ASP A 87 -0.39 8.17 10.71
C ASP A 87 0.15 8.55 9.33
N ILE A 88 -0.38 7.98 8.25
CA ILE A 88 0.03 8.29 6.87
C ILE A 88 -0.32 9.71 6.46
N GLU A 89 -1.48 10.24 6.90
CA GLU A 89 -1.86 11.64 6.69
C GLU A 89 -0.85 12.58 7.36
N LYS A 90 -0.46 12.31 8.62
CA LYS A 90 0.59 13.07 9.32
C LYS A 90 1.95 12.97 8.62
N ILE A 91 2.29 11.80 8.10
CA ILE A 91 3.52 11.60 7.32
C ILE A 91 3.48 12.49 6.08
N ASP A 92 2.37 12.51 5.32
CA ASP A 92 2.25 13.38 4.15
C ASP A 92 2.40 14.87 4.51
N GLU A 93 1.83 15.30 5.63
CA GLU A 93 2.02 16.66 6.15
C GLU A 93 3.49 16.98 6.48
N ILE A 94 4.18 16.09 7.20
CA ILE A 94 5.59 16.29 7.59
C ILE A 94 6.49 16.33 6.36
N PHE A 95 6.29 15.41 5.42
CA PHE A 95 7.09 15.35 4.20
C PHE A 95 6.69 16.43 3.18
N SER A 96 5.59 17.15 3.38
CA SER A 96 5.22 18.29 2.54
C SER A 96 6.24 19.43 2.65
N ASP A 97 6.94 19.56 3.79
CA ASP A 97 8.07 20.49 3.92
C ASP A 97 9.24 20.07 2.99
N PRO A 98 9.64 20.93 2.04
CA PRO A 98 10.76 20.65 1.15
C PRO A 98 12.07 20.35 1.90
N GLN A 99 12.33 21.00 3.03
CA GLN A 99 13.58 20.80 3.77
C GLN A 99 13.69 19.38 4.32
N VAL A 100 12.58 18.87 4.85
CA VAL A 100 12.48 17.49 5.36
C VAL A 100 12.63 16.50 4.20
N PHE A 101 11.91 16.73 3.10
CA PHE A 101 11.98 15.87 1.93
C PHE A 101 13.40 15.79 1.35
N ASP A 102 14.08 16.93 1.18
CA ASP A 102 15.43 17.02 0.63
C ASP A 102 16.46 16.34 1.53
N PHE A 103 16.32 16.46 2.85
CA PHE A 103 17.17 15.74 3.82
C PHE A 103 17.08 14.22 3.64
N PHE A 104 15.86 13.70 3.52
CA PHE A 104 15.65 12.26 3.33
C PHE A 104 16.03 11.78 1.92
N ALA A 105 15.82 12.60 0.90
CA ALA A 105 16.21 12.31 -0.48
C ALA A 105 17.72 12.33 -0.71
N ASN A 106 18.49 13.10 0.07
CA ASN A 106 19.93 13.24 -0.09
C ASN A 106 20.68 11.93 0.26
N PRO A 107 21.38 11.28 -0.68
CA PRO A 107 22.09 10.02 -0.43
C PRO A 107 23.39 10.17 0.37
N THR A 108 23.90 11.40 0.55
CA THR A 108 25.14 11.68 1.30
C THR A 108 24.94 11.61 2.82
N VAL A 109 23.70 11.78 3.28
CA VAL A 109 23.37 11.68 4.71
C VAL A 109 23.36 10.22 5.13
N ASP A 110 24.05 9.93 6.24
CA ASP A 110 24.18 8.58 6.78
C ASP A 110 22.81 7.97 7.17
N ALA A 111 22.69 6.66 6.95
CA ALA A 111 21.43 5.95 7.19
C ALA A 111 21.06 5.91 8.68
N GLU A 112 22.04 5.87 9.59
CA GLU A 112 21.76 5.86 11.03
C GLU A 112 21.17 7.19 11.50
N LEU A 113 21.66 8.31 10.97
CA LEU A 113 21.12 9.64 11.27
C LEU A 113 19.67 9.77 10.79
N LYS A 114 19.37 9.25 9.59
CA LYS A 114 17.99 9.23 9.06
C LYS A 114 17.06 8.41 9.93
N LYS A 115 17.50 7.23 10.39
CA LYS A 115 16.70 6.36 11.28
C LYS A 115 16.42 7.03 12.63
N LYS A 116 17.43 7.68 13.23
CA LYS A 116 17.25 8.44 14.48
C LYS A 116 16.19 9.52 14.32
N LEU A 117 16.23 10.27 13.23
CA LEU A 117 15.24 11.30 12.95
C LEU A 117 13.84 10.71 12.73
N VAL A 118 13.73 9.60 11.98
CA VAL A 118 12.45 8.88 11.81
C VAL A 118 11.89 8.42 13.15
N ASP A 119 12.72 7.90 14.04
CA ASP A 119 12.31 7.43 15.36
C ASP A 119 11.86 8.58 16.28
N GLU A 120 12.51 9.74 16.19
CA GLU A 120 12.13 10.96 16.89
C GLU A 120 10.79 11.51 16.38
N ILE A 121 10.60 11.54 15.05
CA ILE A 121 9.33 11.92 14.42
C ILE A 121 8.22 10.95 14.83
N ALA A 122 8.50 9.65 14.83
CA ALA A 122 7.53 8.61 15.19
C ALA A 122 7.09 8.70 16.65
N THR A 123 8.01 9.06 17.54
CA THR A 123 7.71 9.26 18.96
C THR A 123 6.92 10.55 19.17
N SER A 124 7.32 11.64 18.51
CA SER A 124 6.63 12.95 18.59
C SER A 124 5.20 12.87 18.07
N SER A 125 4.98 12.11 17.00
CA SER A 125 3.66 12.00 16.33
C SER A 125 2.81 10.83 16.85
N SER A 126 3.35 10.03 17.79
CA SER A 126 2.75 8.83 18.37
C SER A 126 2.29 7.81 17.31
N PHE A 127 3.17 7.47 16.37
CA PHE A 127 2.86 6.50 15.32
C PHE A 127 2.75 5.06 15.84
N GLN A 128 1.97 4.25 15.12
CA GLN A 128 1.93 2.81 15.34
C GLN A 128 3.30 2.14 15.11
N SER A 129 3.55 1.04 15.82
CA SER A 129 4.81 0.29 15.73
C SER A 129 5.10 -0.20 14.32
N HIS A 130 4.08 -0.66 13.58
CA HIS A 130 4.24 -1.10 12.19
C HIS A 130 4.53 0.06 11.24
N THR A 131 3.95 1.24 11.46
CA THR A 131 4.25 2.45 10.67
C THR A 131 5.69 2.90 10.86
N ARG A 132 6.18 2.93 12.12
CA ARG A 132 7.59 3.23 12.43
C ARG A 132 8.54 2.24 11.76
N ASN A 133 8.26 0.94 11.90
CA ASN A 133 9.08 -0.10 11.27
C ASN A 133 9.10 0.02 9.75
N PHE A 134 7.95 0.35 9.15
CA PHE A 134 7.83 0.58 7.73
C PHE A 134 8.71 1.74 7.25
N LEU A 135 8.71 2.89 7.95
CA LEU A 135 9.59 4.02 7.63
C LEU A 135 11.07 3.63 7.74
N ASN A 136 11.45 2.86 8.76
CA ASN A 136 12.82 2.36 8.90
C ASN A 136 13.24 1.44 7.75
N ILE A 137 12.33 0.57 7.27
CA ILE A 137 12.55 -0.27 6.09
C ILE A 137 12.71 0.59 4.82
N LEU A 138 11.94 1.67 4.68
CA LEU A 138 12.09 2.59 3.54
C LEU A 138 13.44 3.31 3.53
N VAL A 139 13.97 3.67 4.72
CA VAL A 139 15.31 4.23 4.87
C VAL A 139 16.37 3.20 4.49
N ASP A 140 16.26 1.96 4.97
CA ASP A 140 17.19 0.87 4.64
C ASP A 140 17.20 0.53 3.15
N ALA A 141 16.02 0.52 2.53
CA ALA A 141 15.86 0.30 1.10
C ALA A 141 16.31 1.51 0.25
N LYS A 142 16.71 2.63 0.87
CA LYS A 142 17.01 3.91 0.21
C LYS A 142 15.87 4.43 -0.67
N ARG A 143 14.63 4.10 -0.31
CA ARG A 143 13.39 4.44 -1.06
C ARG A 143 12.51 5.46 -0.34
N ILE A 144 13.04 6.11 0.69
CA ILE A 144 12.33 7.13 1.46
C ILE A 144 11.85 8.31 0.61
N GLY A 145 12.54 8.64 -0.49
CA GLY A 145 12.09 9.68 -1.42
C GLY A 145 10.74 9.39 -2.11
N LEU A 146 10.29 8.13 -2.11
CA LEU A 146 8.99 7.74 -2.66
C LEU A 146 7.84 7.88 -1.64
N VAL A 147 8.10 8.36 -0.42
CA VAL A 147 7.10 8.40 0.66
C VAL A 147 5.84 9.18 0.28
N LYS A 148 5.97 10.30 -0.44
CA LYS A 148 4.82 11.08 -0.94
C LYS A 148 3.95 10.30 -1.92
N GLU A 149 4.57 9.48 -2.77
CA GLU A 149 3.87 8.63 -3.72
C GLU A 149 3.20 7.46 -2.99
N ILE A 150 3.90 6.87 -2.02
CA ILE A 150 3.36 5.81 -1.15
C ILE A 150 2.13 6.30 -0.38
N ALA A 151 2.17 7.52 0.18
CA ALA A 151 1.03 8.08 0.92
C ALA A 151 -0.21 8.23 0.02
N LYS A 152 -0.04 8.73 -1.21
CA LYS A 152 -1.13 8.84 -2.20
C LYS A 152 -1.70 7.49 -2.62
N GLU A 153 -0.82 6.53 -2.91
CA GLU A 153 -1.23 5.17 -3.26
C GLU A 153 -1.92 4.47 -2.07
N TYR A 154 -1.48 4.72 -0.84
CA TYR A 154 -2.11 4.18 0.36
C TYR A 154 -3.53 4.72 0.56
N GLU A 155 -3.78 6.02 0.32
CA GLU A 155 -5.13 6.59 0.36
C GLU A 155 -6.06 5.86 -0.64
N PHE A 156 -5.56 5.59 -1.84
CA PHE A 156 -6.32 4.85 -2.85
C PHE A 156 -6.62 3.39 -2.45
N VAL A 157 -5.63 2.70 -1.89
CA VAL A 157 -5.80 1.33 -1.37
C VAL A 157 -6.79 1.30 -0.21
N TYR A 158 -6.70 2.24 0.74
CA TYR A 158 -7.63 2.35 1.86
C TYR A 158 -9.07 2.56 1.38
N ASN A 159 -9.28 3.47 0.43
CA ASN A 159 -10.60 3.73 -0.16
C ASN A 159 -11.17 2.48 -0.84
N THR A 160 -10.31 1.72 -1.54
CA THR A 160 -10.69 0.46 -2.18
C THR A 160 -11.04 -0.62 -1.15
N LEU A 161 -10.31 -0.73 -0.05
CA LEU A 161 -10.54 -1.73 1.00
C LEU A 161 -11.80 -1.45 1.83
N THR A 162 -12.15 -0.18 2.00
CA THR A 162 -13.29 0.26 2.82
C THR A 162 -14.58 0.47 2.02
N ASP A 163 -14.54 0.21 0.71
CA ASP A 163 -15.61 0.58 -0.24
C ASP A 163 -16.01 2.06 -0.09
N THR A 164 -15.03 2.93 0.15
CA THR A 164 -15.21 4.37 0.33
C THR A 164 -14.92 5.09 -0.99
N GLU A 165 -15.90 5.82 -1.49
CA GLU A 165 -15.75 6.64 -2.69
C GLU A 165 -15.22 8.03 -2.33
N MET A 166 -14.19 8.51 -3.03
CA MET A 166 -13.73 9.89 -2.90
C MET A 166 -14.48 10.79 -3.90
N ALA A 167 -15.11 11.85 -3.40
CA ALA A 167 -15.77 12.87 -4.20
C ALA A 167 -15.12 14.23 -3.97
N VAL A 168 -14.76 14.93 -5.04
CA VAL A 168 -14.24 16.30 -5.02
C VAL A 168 -15.37 17.24 -5.40
N VAL A 169 -15.80 18.07 -4.47
CA VAL A 169 -16.85 19.09 -4.69
C VAL A 169 -16.17 20.44 -4.88
N SER A 170 -16.32 21.02 -6.07
CA SER A 170 -15.80 22.36 -6.38
C SER A 170 -16.96 23.36 -6.37
N SER A 171 -16.84 24.43 -5.58
CA SER A 171 -17.88 25.45 -5.43
C SER A 171 -17.28 26.85 -5.33
N VAL A 172 -18.06 27.87 -5.69
CA VAL A 172 -17.64 29.29 -5.59
C VAL A 172 -17.48 29.73 -4.14
N VAL A 173 -18.36 29.20 -3.29
CA VAL A 173 -18.46 29.55 -1.87
C VAL A 173 -18.31 28.28 -1.05
N LYS A 174 -17.79 28.42 0.17
CA LYS A 174 -17.75 27.32 1.14
C LYS A 174 -19.17 26.82 1.41
N LEU A 175 -19.40 25.54 1.11
CA LEU A 175 -20.68 24.90 1.34
C LEU A 175 -20.89 24.59 2.83
N GLU A 176 -22.12 24.72 3.29
CA GLU A 176 -22.52 24.29 4.63
C GLU A 176 -22.50 22.75 4.75
N SER A 177 -22.25 22.25 5.95
CA SER A 177 -22.21 20.80 6.25
C SER A 177 -23.50 20.08 5.86
N GLN A 178 -24.66 20.76 5.95
CA GLN A 178 -25.95 20.20 5.53
C GLN A 178 -25.97 19.86 4.03
N HIS A 179 -25.49 20.79 3.18
CA HIS A 179 -25.42 20.59 1.74
C HIS A 179 -24.39 19.50 1.37
N LEU A 180 -23.25 19.47 2.05
CA LEU A 180 -22.26 18.40 1.86
C LEU A 180 -22.84 17.02 2.20
N ALA A 181 -23.62 16.91 3.27
CA ALA A 181 -24.27 15.65 3.64
C ALA A 181 -25.32 15.21 2.61
N GLN A 182 -26.06 16.15 2.01
CA GLN A 182 -26.99 15.85 0.92
C GLN A 182 -26.25 15.36 -0.34
N ILE A 183 -25.15 16.02 -0.71
CA ILE A 183 -24.30 15.61 -1.83
C ILE A 183 -23.72 14.22 -1.56
N ALA A 184 -23.22 13.96 -0.36
CA ALA A 184 -22.68 12.64 0.03
C ALA A 184 -23.73 11.54 -0.17
N LYS A 185 -24.96 11.74 0.32
CA LYS A 185 -26.06 10.78 0.15
C LYS A 185 -26.40 10.55 -1.31
N GLN A 186 -26.38 11.59 -2.13
CA GLN A 186 -26.68 11.46 -3.55
C GLN A 186 -25.57 10.72 -4.30
N VAL A 187 -24.30 11.06 -4.03
CA VAL A 187 -23.15 10.33 -4.58
C VAL A 187 -23.21 8.87 -4.16
N GLN A 188 -23.51 8.59 -2.89
CA GLN A 188 -23.65 7.23 -2.37
C GLN A 188 -24.71 6.42 -3.11
N LYS A 189 -25.87 7.03 -3.41
CA LYS A 189 -26.93 6.39 -4.21
C LYS A 189 -26.48 6.10 -5.66
N LEU A 190 -25.69 7.00 -6.24
CA LEU A 190 -25.23 6.88 -7.63
C LEU A 190 -24.08 5.87 -7.79
N THR A 191 -23.20 5.76 -6.79
CA THR A 191 -22.04 4.85 -6.83
C THR A 191 -22.30 3.50 -6.18
N GLY A 192 -23.28 3.42 -5.27
CA GLY A 192 -23.51 2.22 -4.46
C GLY A 192 -22.43 1.97 -3.40
N ALA A 193 -21.56 2.95 -3.15
CA ALA A 193 -20.47 2.85 -2.18
C ALA A 193 -21.01 2.79 -0.74
N LYS A 194 -20.25 2.16 0.18
CA LYS A 194 -20.63 2.11 1.60
C LYS A 194 -20.45 3.47 2.27
N ASN A 195 -19.36 4.16 1.94
CA ASN A 195 -19.02 5.46 2.49
C ASN A 195 -18.61 6.42 1.37
N VAL A 196 -18.76 7.72 1.59
CA VAL A 196 -18.31 8.77 0.67
C VAL A 196 -17.50 9.79 1.45
N ARG A 197 -16.23 9.98 1.06
CA ARG A 197 -15.36 11.05 1.57
C ARG A 197 -15.42 12.23 0.62
N ILE A 198 -15.78 13.41 1.13
CA ILE A 198 -15.87 14.63 0.33
C ILE A 198 -14.65 15.52 0.59
N LYS A 199 -13.90 15.84 -0.47
CA LYS A 199 -12.91 16.92 -0.48
C LYS A 199 -13.55 18.17 -1.10
N THR A 200 -13.51 19.30 -0.39
CA THR A 200 -14.08 20.56 -0.87
C THR A 200 -12.98 21.45 -1.46
N VAL A 201 -13.25 22.02 -2.63
CA VAL A 201 -12.33 22.93 -3.33
C VAL A 201 -13.10 24.19 -3.68
N ILE A 202 -12.52 25.36 -3.39
CA ILE A 202 -13.12 26.63 -3.78
C ILE A 202 -12.58 27.00 -5.16
N ASP A 203 -13.48 27.06 -6.14
CA ASP A 203 -13.15 27.44 -7.51
C ASP A 203 -13.87 28.75 -7.89
N PRO A 204 -13.16 29.89 -7.90
CA PRO A 204 -13.74 31.19 -8.22
C PRO A 204 -14.06 31.36 -9.71
N SER A 205 -13.63 30.43 -10.59
CA SER A 205 -13.97 30.48 -12.02
C SER A 205 -15.43 30.11 -12.30
N LEU A 206 -16.09 29.44 -11.34
CA LEU A 206 -17.51 29.16 -11.39
C LEU A 206 -18.30 30.45 -11.08
N VAL A 207 -19.33 30.75 -11.87
CA VAL A 207 -20.18 31.94 -11.64
C VAL A 207 -21.15 31.68 -10.48
N ALA A 208 -21.77 30.49 -10.47
CA ALA A 208 -22.67 30.03 -9.42
C ALA A 208 -22.89 28.50 -9.56
N GLY A 209 -23.22 27.85 -8.45
CA GLY A 209 -23.44 26.41 -8.37
C GLY A 209 -22.21 25.63 -7.89
N PHE A 210 -22.20 24.32 -8.15
CA PHE A 210 -21.10 23.42 -7.77
C PHE A 210 -20.90 22.32 -8.81
N THR A 211 -19.70 21.74 -8.82
CA THR A 211 -19.38 20.55 -9.60
C THR A 211 -18.89 19.45 -8.67
N VAL A 212 -19.27 18.21 -8.94
CA VAL A 212 -18.87 17.03 -8.16
C VAL A 212 -18.13 16.08 -9.09
N ARG A 213 -16.85 15.83 -8.80
CA ARG A 213 -16.05 14.81 -9.47
C ARG A 213 -15.92 13.59 -8.57
N TYR A 214 -16.23 12.42 -9.09
CA TYR A 214 -16.14 11.15 -8.37
C TYR A 214 -15.72 10.02 -9.32
N GLY A 215 -15.47 8.83 -8.77
CA GLY A 215 -14.88 7.68 -9.46
C GLY A 215 -13.41 7.48 -9.10
N ASN A 216 -12.95 6.23 -9.17
CA ASN A 216 -11.57 5.80 -8.89
C ASN A 216 -10.50 6.56 -9.72
N SER A 217 -10.90 7.19 -10.82
CA SER A 217 -10.01 8.01 -11.67
C SER A 217 -10.54 9.45 -11.87
N GLY A 218 -11.55 9.87 -11.11
CA GLY A 218 -12.21 11.17 -11.27
C GLY A 218 -12.92 11.36 -12.62
N SER A 219 -13.29 10.26 -13.29
CA SER A 219 -13.86 10.29 -14.64
C SER A 219 -15.34 10.70 -14.67
N LYS A 220 -16.06 10.56 -13.55
CA LYS A 220 -17.46 10.95 -13.46
C LYS A 220 -17.55 12.36 -12.92
N LEU A 221 -18.21 13.24 -13.66
CA LEU A 221 -18.39 14.63 -13.31
C LEU A 221 -19.88 14.96 -13.37
N ILE A 222 -20.41 15.46 -12.26
CA ILE A 222 -21.74 16.08 -12.18
C ILE A 222 -21.51 17.58 -12.12
N ASP A 223 -21.88 18.27 -13.19
CA ASP A 223 -21.84 19.73 -13.26
C ASP A 223 -23.25 20.26 -13.02
N MET A 224 -23.41 21.01 -11.93
CA MET A 224 -24.62 21.75 -11.55
C MET A 224 -24.33 23.25 -11.48
N SER A 225 -23.39 23.74 -12.30
CA SER A 225 -23.11 25.16 -12.43
C SER A 225 -24.19 25.87 -13.26
N VAL A 226 -24.41 27.14 -12.97
CA VAL A 226 -25.33 28.00 -13.73
C VAL A 226 -24.87 28.15 -15.18
N LYS A 227 -23.55 28.11 -15.41
CA LYS A 227 -22.97 28.15 -16.76
C LYS A 227 -23.55 27.03 -17.64
N LYS A 228 -23.55 25.79 -17.13
CA LYS A 228 -24.10 24.65 -17.87
C LYS A 228 -25.61 24.79 -18.10
N GLN A 229 -26.35 25.27 -17.12
CA GLN A 229 -27.80 25.50 -17.29
C GLN A 229 -28.09 26.53 -18.40
N LEU A 230 -27.30 27.60 -18.49
CA LEU A 230 -27.42 28.60 -19.56
C LEU A 230 -27.03 28.03 -20.92
N GLU A 231 -25.99 27.20 -21.00
CA GLU A 231 -25.61 26.49 -22.23
C GLU A 231 -26.70 25.53 -22.70
N GLU A 232 -27.34 24.79 -21.80
CA GLU A 232 -28.46 23.90 -22.13
C GLU A 232 -29.67 24.68 -22.65
N ILE A 233 -29.98 25.84 -22.06
CA ILE A 233 -31.06 26.72 -22.55
C ILE A 233 -30.70 27.28 -23.93
N ALA A 234 -29.48 27.78 -24.12
CA ALA A 234 -29.04 28.32 -25.41
C ALA A 234 -29.10 27.25 -26.53
N ALA A 235 -28.70 26.02 -26.23
CA ALA A 235 -28.78 24.90 -27.18
C ALA A 235 -30.22 24.53 -27.55
N GLN A 236 -31.17 24.62 -26.60
CA GLN A 236 -32.58 24.39 -26.89
C GLN A 236 -33.19 25.45 -27.80
N LEU A 237 -32.75 26.71 -27.66
CA LEU A 237 -33.22 27.81 -28.50
C LEU A 237 -32.67 27.70 -29.93
N ASP A 238 -31.40 27.34 -30.09
CA ASP A 238 -30.76 27.15 -31.41
C ASP A 238 -31.42 26.03 -32.23
N LEU A 239 -31.87 24.95 -31.56
CA LEU A 239 -32.62 23.86 -32.20
C LEU A 239 -34.04 24.26 -32.62
N GLY A 240 -34.61 25.32 -32.04
CA GLY A 240 -35.94 25.85 -32.39
C GLY A 240 -35.97 26.62 -33.71
N ASP A 241 -34.81 27.07 -34.21
CA ASP A 241 -34.69 27.86 -35.45
C ASP A 241 -34.52 27.00 -36.71
N ILE A 242 -34.56 25.67 -36.59
CA ILE A 242 -34.64 24.76 -37.74
C ILE A 242 -36.06 24.84 -38.31
N LYS A 243 -36.21 25.70 -39.32
CA LYS A 243 -37.43 25.85 -40.13
C LYS A 243 -37.97 24.47 -40.53
N LEU A 244 -39.21 24.22 -40.12
CA LEU A 244 -40.12 23.30 -40.80
C LEU A 244 -40.30 23.83 -42.22
N ASN A 245 -39.46 23.35 -43.14
CA ASN A 245 -39.69 23.57 -44.57
C ASN A 245 -40.82 22.63 -45.00
N GLU A 246 -41.80 23.26 -45.65
CA GLU A 246 -42.94 22.69 -46.41
C GLU A 246 -42.66 21.38 -47.14
#